data_AF-A0A1V6IWT8-F1
#
_entry.id   AF-A0A1V6IWT8-F1
#
_cell.length_a   1.000
_cell.length_b   1.000
_cell.length_c   1.000
_cell.angle_alpha   90.00
_cell.angle_beta   90.00
_cell.angle_gamma   90.00
#
_symmetry.space_group_name_H-M   'P 1'
#
loop_
_entity.id
_entity.type
_entity.pdbx_description
1 polymer ?
#
loop_
_entity_poly.entity_id
_entity_poly.type
_entity_poly.pdbx_seq_one_letter_code
_entity_poly.pdbx_strand_id
1 'polypeptide(L)'
;MLGLLAPNVDARIFEIVSYSILKYFYHDQAVYFGFQLDELEKSPLILYKTGRTNANDGGIDFVMKPLGRFFQVTETLDVRKYFLDIEKIERYPITFVIKSADSIEELAKNLREGAERQYSIKAIVDKYMTCIEEVVNIPVLQERFRVGVAQGHLGAIMDEIIRQSKVEFNYEEPNEDDVDEE
;
A
#
# COMPACT_ATOMS: atom_id res chain seq x y z
N MET A 1 -0.74 12.48 13.34
CA MET A 1 -0.49 11.53 12.24
C MET A 1 -1.61 10.50 12.08
N LEU A 2 -1.93 9.68 13.09
CA LEU A 2 -2.93 8.59 12.92
C LEU A 2 -4.33 9.06 12.47
N GLY A 3 -4.70 10.31 12.74
CA GLY A 3 -5.93 10.92 12.20
C GLY A 3 -5.97 11.00 10.67
N LEU A 4 -4.81 10.96 9.98
CA LEU A 4 -4.70 10.89 8.52
C LEU A 4 -5.02 9.50 7.95
N LEU A 5 -5.22 8.49 8.80
CA LEU A 5 -5.73 7.18 8.40
C LEU A 5 -7.25 7.05 8.60
N ALA A 6 -7.93 8.10 9.07
CA ALA A 6 -9.35 8.01 9.37
C ALA A 6 -10.18 7.75 8.08
N PRO A 7 -11.32 7.03 8.16
CA PRO A 7 -12.11 6.66 7.00
C PRO A 7 -12.57 7.84 6.12
N ASN A 8 -12.70 9.04 6.70
CA ASN A 8 -13.15 10.26 6.05
C ASN A 8 -12.02 11.09 5.39
N VAL A 9 -10.77 10.65 5.46
CA VAL A 9 -9.61 11.36 4.88
C VAL A 9 -9.61 11.26 3.35
N ASP A 10 -8.97 12.19 2.64
CA ASP A 10 -8.78 12.08 1.18
C ASP A 10 -8.01 10.81 0.79
N ALA A 11 -8.43 10.11 -0.27
CA ALA A 11 -7.83 8.87 -0.76
C ALA A 11 -6.31 8.99 -0.98
N ARG A 12 -5.87 10.13 -1.51
CA ARG A 12 -4.46 10.41 -1.80
C ARG A 12 -3.65 10.52 -0.52
N ILE A 13 -4.20 11.19 0.49
CA ILE A 13 -3.56 11.29 1.80
C ILE A 13 -3.48 9.90 2.45
N PHE A 14 -4.54 9.09 2.34
CA PHE A 14 -4.52 7.72 2.85
C PHE A 14 -3.41 6.88 2.18
N GLU A 15 -3.29 6.94 0.85
CA GLU A 15 -2.23 6.24 0.12
C GLU A 15 -0.83 6.71 0.54
N ILE A 16 -0.59 8.03 0.59
CA ILE A 16 0.70 8.61 1.00
C ILE A 16 1.11 8.15 2.40
N VAL A 17 0.18 8.20 3.35
CA VAL A 17 0.45 7.80 4.73
C VAL A 17 0.67 6.29 4.83
N SER A 18 -0.14 5.50 4.13
CA SER A 18 -0.01 4.04 4.06
C SER A 18 1.35 3.63 3.49
N TYR A 19 1.75 4.24 2.38
CA TYR A 19 3.06 4.03 1.76
C TYR A 19 4.20 4.33 2.73
N SER A 20 4.14 5.50 3.38
CA SER A 20 5.20 5.95 4.28
C SER A 20 5.35 5.01 5.49
N ILE A 21 4.23 4.58 6.08
CA ILE A 21 4.22 3.60 7.18
C ILE A 21 4.83 2.27 6.72
N LEU A 22 4.34 1.72 5.60
CA LEU A 22 4.79 0.43 5.11
C LEU A 22 6.26 0.44 4.70
N LYS A 23 6.72 1.51 4.04
CA LYS A 23 8.12 1.69 3.63
C LYS A 23 9.06 1.55 4.83
N TYR A 24 8.76 2.19 5.95
CA TYR A 24 9.63 2.13 7.14
C TYR A 24 9.37 0.92 8.03
N PHE A 25 8.18 0.32 7.98
CA PHE A 25 7.95 -0.98 8.61
C PHE A 25 8.83 -2.08 8.00
N TYR A 26 9.02 -2.07 6.68
CA TYR A 26 9.86 -3.04 5.98
C TYR A 26 11.35 -2.66 5.94
N HIS A 27 11.72 -1.44 6.30
CA HIS A 27 13.08 -0.89 6.10
C HIS A 27 14.19 -1.72 6.76
N ASP A 28 13.96 -2.23 7.97
CA ASP A 28 14.97 -3.01 8.71
C ASP A 28 14.86 -4.52 8.45
N GLN A 29 13.95 -4.93 7.57
CA GLN A 29 13.76 -6.33 7.21
C GLN A 29 14.63 -6.69 6.01
N ALA A 30 15.20 -7.88 6.03
CA ALA A 30 16.02 -8.39 4.94
C ALA A 30 15.69 -9.85 4.65
N VAL A 31 15.91 -10.24 3.42
CA VAL A 31 15.81 -11.61 2.95
C VAL A 31 17.16 -12.08 2.45
N TYR A 32 17.37 -13.39 2.48
CA TYR A 32 18.59 -14.01 1.99
C TYR A 32 18.22 -14.84 0.78
N PHE A 33 18.79 -14.54 -0.38
CA PHE A 33 18.60 -15.33 -1.59
C PHE A 33 19.82 -15.26 -2.49
N GLY A 34 20.01 -16.32 -3.26
CA GLY A 34 21.13 -16.56 -4.14
C GLY A 34 20.86 -17.88 -4.87
N PHE A 35 21.54 -18.12 -5.98
CA PHE A 35 21.34 -19.36 -6.73
C PHE A 35 21.98 -20.58 -6.04
N GLN A 36 22.90 -20.35 -5.10
CA GLN A 36 23.58 -21.39 -4.31
C GLN A 36 23.44 -21.10 -2.81
N LEU A 37 23.29 -22.17 -2.01
CA LEU A 37 23.03 -22.07 -0.56
C LEU A 37 24.20 -21.46 0.22
N ASP A 38 25.42 -21.64 -0.28
CA ASP A 38 26.65 -21.09 0.25
C ASP A 38 26.98 -19.68 -0.28
N GLU A 39 26.22 -19.20 -1.26
CA GLU A 39 26.37 -17.87 -1.88
C GLU A 39 25.12 -16.98 -1.68
N LEU A 40 24.37 -17.18 -0.59
CA LEU A 40 23.19 -16.36 -0.30
C LEU A 40 23.59 -14.92 0.05
N GLU A 41 23.00 -13.94 -0.65
CA GLU A 41 23.18 -12.53 -0.36
C GLU A 41 22.06 -12.03 0.55
N LYS A 42 22.42 -11.25 1.58
CA LYS A 42 21.46 -10.49 2.38
C LYS A 42 21.00 -9.27 1.59
N SER A 43 19.74 -9.23 1.17
CA SER A 43 19.15 -8.04 0.54
C SER A 43 18.05 -7.42 1.41
N PRO A 44 18.09 -6.11 1.65
CA PRO A 44 17.02 -5.42 2.37
C PRO A 44 15.72 -5.43 1.56
N LEU A 45 14.58 -5.42 2.27
CA LEU A 45 13.29 -5.16 1.65
C LEU A 45 13.17 -3.66 1.37
N ILE A 46 12.84 -3.32 0.12
CA ILE A 46 12.66 -1.94 -0.31
C ILE A 46 11.30 -1.81 -0.98
N LEU A 47 10.45 -0.96 -0.42
CA LEU A 47 9.14 -0.63 -0.98
C LEU A 47 9.23 0.61 -1.85
N TYR A 48 8.78 0.50 -3.10
CA TYR A 48 8.73 1.56 -4.08
C TYR A 48 7.28 1.97 -4.36
N LYS A 49 7.03 3.25 -4.58
CA LYS A 49 5.77 3.77 -5.12
C LYS A 49 5.87 3.82 -6.65
N THR A 50 4.84 3.38 -7.37
CA THR A 50 4.85 3.20 -8.83
C THR A 50 4.47 4.44 -9.65
N GLY A 51 3.95 5.50 -9.01
CA GLY A 51 3.51 6.71 -9.70
C GLY A 51 2.94 7.78 -8.76
N ARG A 52 2.31 8.82 -9.30
CA ARG A 52 1.44 9.74 -8.53
C ARG A 52 0.10 9.07 -8.24
N THR A 53 -0.60 9.54 -7.21
CA THR A 53 -1.93 9.04 -6.90
C THR A 53 -2.89 9.46 -8.00
N ASN A 54 -3.39 8.50 -8.78
CA ASN A 54 -4.36 8.79 -9.82
C ASN A 54 -5.68 8.11 -9.47
N ALA A 55 -6.64 8.88 -8.96
CA ALA A 55 -7.97 8.37 -8.60
C ALA A 55 -8.77 7.81 -9.80
N ASN A 56 -8.28 7.99 -11.04
CA ASN A 56 -8.95 7.60 -12.27
C ASN A 56 -8.36 6.38 -12.98
N ASP A 57 -7.22 5.86 -12.54
CA ASP A 57 -6.62 4.65 -13.09
C ASP A 57 -6.42 3.67 -11.93
N GLY A 58 -7.23 2.61 -11.87
CA GLY A 58 -6.88 1.50 -11.00
C GLY A 58 -5.47 1.02 -11.36
N GLY A 59 -4.69 0.54 -10.41
CA GLY A 59 -3.30 0.23 -10.69
C GLY A 59 -2.68 -0.72 -9.70
N ILE A 60 -1.37 -0.59 -9.57
CA ILE A 60 -0.55 -1.12 -8.49
C ILE A 60 0.10 0.11 -7.89
N ASP A 61 -0.10 0.38 -6.61
CA ASP A 61 0.47 1.57 -5.97
C ASP A 61 1.90 1.34 -5.49
N PHE A 62 2.20 0.16 -4.93
CA PHE A 62 3.53 -0.16 -4.41
C PHE A 62 4.09 -1.48 -4.93
N VAL A 63 5.42 -1.55 -5.06
CA VAL A 63 6.17 -2.76 -5.43
C VAL A 63 7.33 -2.95 -4.48
N MET A 64 7.52 -4.17 -3.99
CA MET A 64 8.61 -4.52 -3.08
C MET A 64 9.72 -5.27 -3.80
N LYS A 65 10.95 -4.76 -3.71
CA LYS A 65 12.17 -5.50 -4.03
C LYS A 65 12.69 -6.18 -2.75
N PRO A 66 13.23 -7.40 -2.82
CA PRO A 66 13.39 -8.27 -4.00
C PRO A 66 12.28 -9.30 -4.17
N LEU A 67 11.33 -9.39 -3.24
CA LEU A 67 10.27 -10.39 -3.26
C LEU A 67 9.30 -10.26 -4.45
N GLY A 68 9.23 -9.09 -5.09
CA GLY A 68 8.26 -8.83 -6.15
C GLY A 68 6.83 -8.80 -5.62
N ARG A 69 6.61 -8.35 -4.36
CA ARG A 69 5.27 -8.19 -3.79
C ARG A 69 4.63 -6.91 -4.31
N PHE A 70 3.39 -7.04 -4.78
CA PHE A 70 2.58 -5.94 -5.27
C PHE A 70 1.59 -5.49 -4.20
N PHE A 71 1.37 -4.18 -4.11
CA PHE A 71 0.42 -3.60 -3.17
C PHE A 71 -0.54 -2.68 -3.93
N GLN A 72 -1.83 -2.82 -3.63
CA GLN A 72 -2.85 -1.92 -4.13
C GLN A 72 -3.68 -1.32 -3.00
N VAL A 73 -3.79 0.00 -2.99
CA VAL A 73 -4.59 0.77 -2.03
C VAL A 73 -6.01 0.91 -2.55
N THR A 74 -6.98 0.78 -1.65
CA THR A 74 -8.40 0.87 -2.01
C THR A 74 -9.24 1.37 -0.84
N GLU A 75 -10.25 2.17 -1.17
CA GLU A 75 -11.19 2.74 -0.19
C GLU A 75 -12.50 1.97 -0.10
N THR A 76 -12.76 1.07 -1.05
CA THR A 76 -14.06 0.42 -1.20
C THR A 76 -13.89 -1.09 -1.22
N LEU A 77 -14.97 -1.81 -0.89
CA LEU A 77 -15.07 -3.26 -1.07
C LEU A 77 -15.78 -3.63 -2.39
N ASP A 78 -15.76 -2.74 -3.40
CA ASP A 78 -16.27 -3.05 -4.73
C ASP A 78 -15.33 -4.08 -5.40
N VAL A 79 -15.71 -5.34 -5.32
CA VAL A 79 -14.95 -6.50 -5.83
C VAL A 79 -14.55 -6.37 -7.30
N ARG A 80 -15.29 -5.59 -8.11
CA ARG A 80 -14.94 -5.34 -9.51
C ARG A 80 -13.58 -4.66 -9.62
N LYS A 81 -13.25 -3.74 -8.70
CA LYS A 81 -11.96 -3.04 -8.69
C LYS A 81 -10.81 -3.99 -8.38
N TYR A 82 -10.97 -4.80 -7.31
CA TYR A 82 -9.97 -5.81 -6.94
C TYR A 82 -9.67 -6.76 -8.09
N PHE A 83 -10.71 -7.19 -8.82
CA PHE A 83 -10.54 -8.14 -9.92
C PHE A 83 -9.84 -7.50 -11.11
N LEU A 84 -10.15 -6.23 -11.42
CA LEU A 84 -9.41 -5.47 -12.43
C LEU A 84 -7.93 -5.34 -12.08
N ASP A 85 -7.59 -5.08 -10.82
CA ASP A 85 -6.19 -4.95 -10.40
C ASP A 85 -5.46 -6.30 -10.42
N ILE A 86 -6.14 -7.39 -10.01
CA ILE A 86 -5.64 -8.77 -10.16
C ILE A 86 -5.39 -9.10 -11.64
N GLU A 87 -6.30 -8.71 -12.54
CA GLU A 87 -6.16 -8.98 -13.98
C GLU A 87 -5.03 -8.19 -14.63
N LYS A 88 -4.73 -6.97 -14.17
CA LYS A 88 -3.64 -6.14 -14.70
C LYS A 88 -2.26 -6.76 -14.56
N ILE A 89 -2.07 -7.59 -13.54
CA ILE A 89 -0.81 -8.32 -13.32
C ILE A 89 -0.96 -9.83 -13.59
N GLU A 90 -1.86 -10.17 -14.51
CA GLU A 90 -2.05 -11.55 -14.99
C GLU A 90 -2.37 -12.56 -13.86
N ARG A 91 -3.10 -12.11 -12.84
CA ARG A 91 -3.50 -12.89 -11.65
C ARG A 91 -2.33 -13.30 -10.76
N TYR A 92 -1.26 -12.52 -10.75
CA TYR A 92 -0.22 -12.61 -9.73
C TYR A 92 -0.77 -12.17 -8.35
N PRO A 93 -0.26 -12.70 -7.22
CA PRO A 93 -0.71 -12.31 -5.89
C PRO A 93 -0.50 -10.82 -5.56
N ILE A 94 -1.50 -10.19 -4.95
CA ILE A 94 -1.52 -8.78 -4.56
C ILE A 94 -1.87 -8.64 -3.08
N THR A 95 -1.11 -7.80 -2.38
CA THR A 95 -1.48 -7.32 -1.05
C THR A 95 -2.41 -6.10 -1.19
N PHE A 96 -3.61 -6.14 -0.60
CA PHE A 96 -4.53 -5.02 -0.63
C PHE A 96 -4.46 -4.19 0.67
N VAL A 97 -4.20 -2.89 0.53
CA VAL A 97 -4.24 -1.93 1.63
C VAL A 97 -5.62 -1.26 1.63
N ILE A 98 -6.48 -1.68 2.54
CA ILE A 98 -7.90 -1.31 2.55
C ILE A 98 -8.13 -0.23 3.61
N LYS A 99 -8.74 0.89 3.20
CA LYS A 99 -9.16 1.97 4.10
C LYS A 99 -10.42 1.58 4.89
N SER A 100 -10.29 0.58 5.75
CA SER A 100 -11.34 0.14 6.65
C SER A 100 -10.79 -0.14 8.05
N ALA A 101 -11.64 0.04 9.06
CA ALA A 101 -11.37 -0.35 10.43
C ALA A 101 -11.90 -1.76 10.76
N ASP A 102 -12.64 -2.37 9.85
CA ASP A 102 -13.22 -3.71 10.02
C ASP A 102 -12.12 -4.76 10.17
N SER A 103 -12.44 -5.87 10.82
CA SER A 103 -11.51 -7.00 10.98
C SER A 103 -11.10 -7.60 9.63
N ILE A 104 -9.92 -8.22 9.57
CA ILE A 104 -9.44 -8.88 8.35
C ILE A 104 -10.40 -10.00 7.94
N GLU A 105 -10.96 -10.72 8.90
CA GLU A 105 -11.94 -11.78 8.70
C GLU A 105 -13.22 -11.26 8.05
N GLU A 106 -13.72 -10.11 8.52
CA GLU A 106 -14.90 -9.46 7.97
C GLU A 106 -14.64 -8.92 6.56
N LEU A 107 -13.48 -8.30 6.32
CA LEU A 107 -13.08 -7.83 5.00
C LEU A 107 -12.98 -9.00 4.01
N ALA A 108 -12.31 -10.09 4.39
CA ALA A 108 -12.17 -11.29 3.56
C ALA A 108 -13.53 -11.93 3.26
N LYS A 109 -14.42 -12.01 4.26
CA LYS A 109 -15.79 -12.48 4.09
C LYS A 109 -16.57 -11.60 3.10
N ASN A 110 -16.53 -10.28 3.29
CA ASN A 110 -17.24 -9.32 2.45
C ASN A 110 -16.75 -9.36 0.99
N LEU A 111 -15.44 -9.48 0.77
CA LEU A 111 -14.86 -9.63 -0.57
C LEU A 111 -15.31 -10.94 -1.23
N ARG A 112 -15.33 -12.05 -0.50
CA ARG A 112 -15.83 -13.32 -1.02
C ARG A 112 -17.31 -13.26 -1.36
N GLU A 113 -18.15 -12.73 -0.46
CA GLU A 113 -19.58 -12.57 -0.71
C GLU A 113 -19.84 -11.66 -1.93
N GLY A 114 -19.06 -10.57 -2.06
CA GLY A 114 -19.12 -9.70 -3.24
C GLY A 114 -18.77 -10.45 -4.53
N ALA A 115 -17.72 -11.27 -4.49
CA ALA A 115 -17.28 -12.07 -5.64
C ALA A 115 -18.33 -13.12 -6.04
N GLU A 116 -18.96 -13.80 -5.08
CA GLU A 116 -20.03 -14.79 -5.31
C GLU A 116 -21.30 -14.14 -5.89
N ARG A 117 -21.57 -12.87 -5.58
CA ARG A 117 -22.65 -12.11 -6.22
C ARG A 117 -22.33 -11.74 -7.68
N GLN A 118 -21.05 -11.54 -8.01
CA GLN A 118 -20.62 -11.17 -9.36
C GLN A 118 -20.40 -12.37 -10.28
N TYR A 119 -19.92 -13.49 -9.75
CA TYR A 119 -19.64 -14.71 -10.51
C TYR A 119 -20.36 -15.90 -9.90
N SER A 120 -21.20 -16.56 -10.70
CA SER A 120 -21.92 -17.78 -10.30
C SER A 120 -21.01 -19.01 -10.19
N ILE A 121 -19.84 -18.99 -10.84
CA ILE A 121 -18.92 -20.12 -10.88
C ILE A 121 -17.96 -20.04 -9.69
N LYS A 122 -18.15 -20.93 -8.71
CA LYS A 122 -17.34 -21.01 -7.50
C LYS A 122 -15.82 -21.12 -7.77
N ALA A 123 -15.43 -21.92 -8.76
CA ALA A 123 -14.02 -22.08 -9.12
C ALA A 123 -13.35 -20.78 -9.57
N ILE A 124 -14.11 -19.86 -10.18
CA ILE A 124 -13.61 -18.54 -10.57
C ILE A 124 -13.40 -17.68 -9.32
N VAL A 125 -14.40 -17.63 -8.44
CA VAL A 125 -14.31 -16.91 -7.16
C VAL A 125 -13.08 -17.37 -6.38
N ASP A 126 -12.92 -18.68 -6.21
CA ASP A 126 -11.78 -19.24 -5.47
C ASP A 126 -10.44 -18.82 -6.08
N LYS A 127 -10.33 -18.80 -7.42
CA LYS A 127 -9.10 -18.34 -8.10
C LYS A 127 -8.79 -16.87 -7.81
N TYR A 128 -9.76 -15.97 -7.89
CA TYR A 128 -9.52 -14.55 -7.55
C TYR A 128 -9.19 -14.37 -6.06
N MET A 129 -9.87 -15.09 -5.17
CA MET A 129 -9.61 -15.02 -3.74
C MET A 129 -8.18 -15.51 -3.39
N THR A 130 -7.64 -16.51 -4.12
CA THR A 130 -6.24 -16.92 -3.94
C THR A 130 -5.21 -15.90 -4.42
N CYS A 131 -5.61 -14.91 -5.24
CA CYS A 131 -4.73 -13.84 -5.67
C CYS A 131 -4.62 -12.72 -4.62
N ILE A 132 -5.44 -12.73 -3.57
CA ILE A 132 -5.30 -11.81 -2.44
C ILE A 132 -4.24 -12.40 -1.51
N GLU A 133 -3.02 -11.88 -1.59
CA GLU A 133 -1.86 -12.33 -0.82
C GLU A 133 -2.00 -11.97 0.67
N GLU A 134 -2.38 -10.71 0.93
CA GLU A 134 -2.52 -10.15 2.26
C GLU A 134 -3.55 -9.01 2.23
N VAL A 135 -4.25 -8.80 3.34
CA VAL A 135 -5.09 -7.61 3.55
C VAL A 135 -4.50 -6.80 4.70
N VAL A 136 -4.24 -5.52 4.43
CA VAL A 136 -3.72 -4.55 5.39
C VAL A 136 -4.79 -3.49 5.61
N ASN A 137 -5.46 -3.51 6.76
CA ASN A 137 -6.48 -2.54 7.12
C ASN A 137 -5.90 -1.40 8.00
N ILE A 138 -6.72 -0.45 8.43
CA ILE A 138 -6.29 0.67 9.28
C ILE A 138 -5.66 0.17 10.60
N PRO A 139 -6.28 -0.76 11.37
CA PRO A 139 -5.65 -1.35 12.55
C PRO A 139 -4.25 -1.91 12.31
N VAL A 140 -4.03 -2.65 11.21
CA VAL A 140 -2.71 -3.18 10.86
C VAL A 140 -1.73 -2.05 10.52
N LEU A 141 -2.15 -1.03 9.78
CA LEU A 141 -1.30 0.14 9.52
C LEU A 141 -0.89 0.85 10.81
N GLN A 142 -1.82 1.03 11.75
CA GLN A 142 -1.52 1.62 13.04
C GLN A 142 -0.50 0.80 13.82
N GLU A 143 -0.60 -0.53 13.76
CA GLU A 143 0.36 -1.40 14.43
C GLU A 143 1.74 -1.33 13.78
N ARG A 144 1.81 -1.43 12.45
CA ARG A 144 3.06 -1.27 11.69
C ARG A 144 3.70 0.09 11.92
N PHE A 145 2.89 1.14 12.05
CA PHE A 145 3.37 2.46 12.44
C PHE A 145 4.02 2.47 13.81
N ARG A 146 3.37 1.87 14.84
CA ARG A 146 3.96 1.78 16.19
C ARG A 146 5.29 1.03 16.17
N VAL A 147 5.39 -0.05 15.41
CA VAL A 147 6.65 -0.80 15.22
C VAL A 147 7.73 0.09 14.61
N GLY A 148 7.44 0.80 13.52
CA GLY A 148 8.39 1.71 12.88
C GLY A 148 8.83 2.86 13.81
N VAL A 149 7.91 3.41 14.60
CA VAL A 149 8.25 4.42 15.62
C VAL A 149 9.17 3.86 16.69
N ALA A 150 8.89 2.65 17.20
CA ALA A 150 9.74 1.99 18.18
C ALA A 150 11.16 1.69 17.65
N GLN A 151 11.30 1.54 16.33
CA GLN A 151 12.59 1.40 15.64
C GLN A 151 13.31 2.75 15.38
N GLY A 152 12.70 3.88 15.74
CA GLY A 152 13.27 5.22 15.57
C GLY A 152 12.92 5.90 14.25
N HIS A 153 12.02 5.33 13.44
CA HIS A 153 11.70 5.83 12.09
C HIS A 153 10.65 6.94 12.06
N LEU A 154 10.21 7.50 13.20
CA LEU A 154 9.16 8.51 13.24
C LEU A 154 9.50 9.73 12.34
N GLY A 155 10.70 10.28 12.47
CA GLY A 155 11.14 11.42 11.66
C GLY A 155 11.12 11.07 10.17
N ALA A 156 11.70 9.93 9.81
CA ALA A 156 11.79 9.46 8.44
C ALA A 156 10.40 9.20 7.80
N ILE A 157 9.45 8.68 8.57
CA ILE A 157 8.04 8.52 8.14
C ILE A 157 7.41 9.89 7.87
N MET A 158 7.61 10.87 8.76
CA MET A 158 7.06 12.21 8.59
C MET A 158 7.66 12.93 7.38
N ASP A 159 8.97 12.84 7.20
CA ASP A 159 9.67 13.43 6.06
C ASP A 159 9.20 12.82 4.74
N GLU A 160 8.96 11.51 4.73
CA GLU A 160 8.42 10.80 3.57
C GLU A 160 6.98 11.23 3.26
N ILE A 161 6.11 11.40 4.26
CA ILE A 161 4.75 11.93 4.06
C ILE A 161 4.82 13.33 3.44
N ILE A 162 5.69 14.20 3.94
CA ILE A 162 5.87 15.57 3.41
C ILE A 162 6.35 15.52 1.96
N ARG A 163 7.39 14.71 1.69
CA ARG A 163 7.97 14.56 0.36
C ARG A 163 6.94 14.08 -0.65
N GLN A 164 6.17 13.04 -0.31
CA GLN A 164 5.13 12.51 -1.18
C GLN A 164 3.97 13.49 -1.36
N SER A 165 3.59 14.21 -0.30
CA SER A 165 2.55 15.25 -0.40
C SER A 165 2.98 16.39 -1.34
N LYS A 166 4.25 16.84 -1.29
CA LYS A 166 4.76 17.86 -2.22
C LYS A 166 4.67 17.40 -3.68
N VAL A 167 5.04 16.15 -3.96
CA VAL A 167 4.95 15.55 -5.29
C VAL A 167 3.50 15.41 -5.76
N GLU A 168 2.60 15.01 -4.87
CA GLU A 168 1.19 14.76 -5.18
C GLU A 168 0.41 16.05 -5.45
N PHE A 169 0.62 17.07 -4.61
CA PHE A 169 -0.12 18.33 -4.66
C PHE A 169 0.57 19.45 -5.45
N ASN A 170 1.68 19.14 -6.14
CA ASN A 170 2.52 20.10 -6.87
C ASN A 170 2.89 21.32 -6.00
N TYR A 171 3.36 21.07 -4.79
CA TYR A 171 3.80 22.16 -3.92
C TYR A 171 5.19 22.62 -4.40
N GLU A 172 5.24 23.76 -5.07
CA GLU A 172 6.48 24.49 -5.33
C GLU A 172 6.90 25.16 -4.02
N GLU A 173 8.15 24.95 -3.59
CA GLU A 173 8.69 25.78 -2.51
C GLU A 173 8.77 27.21 -3.04
N PRO A 174 8.27 28.22 -2.30
CA PRO A 174 8.44 29.60 -2.71
C PRO A 174 9.94 29.84 -2.92
N ASN A 175 10.32 30.39 -4.07
CA ASN A 175 11.71 30.76 -4.30
C ASN A 175 12.09 31.81 -3.25
N GLU A 176 13.29 31.69 -2.68
CA GLU A 176 13.82 32.71 -1.76
C GLU A 176 13.92 34.11 -2.43
N ASP A 177 13.74 34.19 -3.75
CA ASP A 177 13.71 35.41 -4.55
C ASP A 177 12.34 36.13 -4.60
N ASP A 178 11.26 35.54 -4.06
CA ASP A 178 9.91 36.15 -4.06
C ASP A 178 9.64 37.05 -2.83
N VAL A 179 10.68 37.33 -2.02
CA VAL A 179 10.58 38.12 -0.79
C VAL A 179 11.43 39.39 -0.92
N ASP A 180 11.25 40.21 -1.95
CA ASP A 180 11.78 41.58 -1.99
C ASP A 180 11.09 42.44 -3.10
N GLU A 181 9.77 42.65 -3.00
CA GLU A 181 9.12 43.80 -3.65
C GLU A 181 7.95 44.35 -2.79
N GLU A 182 8.27 45.12 -1.74
CA GLU A 182 7.43 46.22 -1.24
C GLU A 182 8.28 47.41 -0.75
#